data_AF-A0A970GRC5-F1
#
_entry.id   AF-A0A970GRC5-F1
#
_cell.length_a   1.000
_cell.length_b   1.000
_cell.length_c   1.000
_cell.angle_alpha   90.00
_cell.angle_beta   90.00
_cell.angle_gamma   90.00
#
_symmetry.space_group_name_H-M   'P 1'
#
loop_
_entity.id
_entity.type
_entity.pdbx_description
1 polymer ?
#
loop_
_entity_poly.entity_id
_entity_poly.type
_entity_poly.pdbx_seq_one_letter_code
_entity_poly.pdbx_strand_id
1 'polypeptide(L)'
;MSHEDERHRQRVEALRRVVEELHRGKTVDEVKAKFAEIIRDVSPQEISAMEQALIDGGIPVEEVQRLCDVHAALFKDALEI
;
A
#
# COMPACT_ATOMS: atom_id res chain seq x y z
N MET A 1 10.67 22.70 1.08
CA MET A 1 10.21 21.33 0.77
C MET A 1 10.76 20.45 1.87
N SER A 2 9.88 19.82 2.65
CA SER A 2 10.26 19.12 3.88
C SER A 2 10.67 17.67 3.58
N HIS A 3 11.58 17.11 4.36
CA HIS A 3 12.05 15.72 4.19
C HIS A 3 10.93 14.67 4.41
N GLU A 4 9.83 15.04 5.09
CA GLU A 4 8.65 14.19 5.27
C GLU A 4 7.82 14.06 3.99
N ASP A 5 7.65 15.15 3.23
CA ASP A 5 6.87 15.13 1.97
C ASP A 5 7.51 14.21 0.93
N GLU A 6 8.85 14.19 0.88
CA GLU A 6 9.62 13.34 -0.02
C GLU A 6 9.45 11.85 0.32
N ARG A 7 9.54 11.49 1.61
CA ARG A 7 9.27 10.11 2.07
C ARG A 7 7.85 9.68 1.77
N HIS A 8 6.88 10.58 2.00
CA HIS A 8 5.48 10.29 1.71
C HIS A 8 5.27 10.00 0.21
N ARG A 9 5.82 10.84 -0.69
CA ARG A 9 5.75 10.59 -2.14
C ARG A 9 6.40 9.28 -2.56
N GLN A 10 7.59 8.98 -2.02
CA GLN A 10 8.29 7.73 -2.33
C GLN A 10 7.47 6.50 -1.90
N ARG A 11 6.81 6.58 -0.74
CA ARG A 11 5.91 5.53 -0.27
C ARG A 11 4.68 5.39 -1.16
N VAL A 12 4.02 6.50 -1.54
CA VAL A 12 2.87 6.50 -2.46
C VAL A 12 3.25 5.85 -3.78
N GLU A 13 4.42 6.21 -4.33
CA GLU A 13 4.91 5.65 -5.59
C GLU A 13 5.24 4.16 -5.46
N ALA A 14 5.83 3.74 -4.34
CA ALA A 14 6.09 2.33 -4.05
C ALA A 14 4.79 1.51 -3.93
N LEU A 15 3.78 2.06 -3.25
CA LEU A 15 2.45 1.45 -3.13
C LEU A 15 1.81 1.29 -4.51
N ARG A 16 1.85 2.35 -5.33
CA ARG A 16 1.37 2.33 -6.72
C ARG A 16 2.01 1.22 -7.54
N ARG A 17 3.34 1.07 -7.45
CA ARG A 17 4.06 0.00 -8.17
C ARG A 17 3.60 -1.39 -7.73
N VAL A 18 3.34 -1.60 -6.44
CA VAL A 18 2.78 -2.86 -5.94
C VAL A 18 1.41 -3.13 -6.55
N VAL A 19 0.55 -2.11 -6.64
CA VAL A 19 -0.79 -2.24 -7.26
C VAL A 19 -0.66 -2.58 -8.75
N GLU A 20 0.21 -1.88 -9.47
CA GLU A 20 0.47 -2.15 -10.89
C GLU A 20 1.03 -3.56 -11.11
N GLU A 21 1.87 -4.05 -10.19
CA GLU A 21 2.40 -5.42 -10.24
C GLU A 21 1.31 -6.48 -10.03
N LEU A 22 0.40 -6.28 -9.07
CA LEU A 22 -0.79 -7.12 -8.89
C LEU A 22 -1.66 -7.12 -10.16
N HIS A 23 -1.86 -5.94 -10.76
CA HIS A 23 -2.65 -5.80 -11.99
C HIS A 23 -2.01 -6.48 -13.21
N ARG A 24 -0.67 -6.63 -13.22
CA ARG A 24 0.08 -7.39 -14.23
C ARG A 24 0.01 -8.91 -14.01
N GLY A 25 -0.72 -9.38 -12.99
CA GLY A 25 -0.90 -10.79 -12.69
C GLY A 25 0.07 -11.36 -11.67
N LYS A 26 0.84 -10.52 -10.95
CA LYS A 26 1.58 -11.00 -9.79
C LYS A 26 0.63 -11.38 -8.66
N THR A 27 1.06 -12.32 -7.85
CA THR A 27 0.27 -12.77 -6.69
C THR A 27 0.48 -11.86 -5.50
N VAL A 28 -0.50 -11.85 -4.60
CA VAL A 28 -0.43 -11.15 -3.31
C VAL A 28 0.81 -11.56 -2.53
N ASP A 29 1.17 -12.85 -2.49
CA ASP A 29 2.36 -13.34 -1.78
C ASP A 29 3.67 -12.72 -2.28
N GLU A 30 3.82 -12.54 -3.59
CA GLU A 30 5.03 -11.95 -4.18
C GLU A 30 5.21 -10.47 -3.79
N VAL A 31 4.10 -9.77 -3.61
CA VAL A 31 4.12 -8.36 -3.22
C VAL A 31 3.93 -8.15 -1.72
N LYS A 32 3.49 -9.16 -0.96
CA LYS A 32 3.19 -9.09 0.49
C LYS A 32 4.41 -8.61 1.27
N ALA A 33 5.59 -9.18 1.00
CA ALA A 33 6.83 -8.78 1.68
C ALA A 33 7.17 -7.30 1.43
N LYS A 34 7.06 -6.85 0.17
CA LYS A 34 7.36 -5.48 -0.24
C LYS A 34 6.34 -4.49 0.32
N PHE A 35 5.06 -4.88 0.32
CA PHE A 35 3.97 -4.11 0.89
C PHE A 35 4.14 -3.97 2.40
N ALA A 36 4.44 -5.07 3.11
CA ALA A 36 4.72 -5.09 4.54
C ALA A 36 5.85 -4.14 4.95
N GLU A 37 6.90 -4.01 4.14
CA GLU A 37 7.97 -3.04 4.39
C GLU A 37 7.52 -1.59 4.23
N ILE A 38 6.68 -1.31 3.22
CA ILE A 38 6.20 0.05 2.94
C ILE A 38 5.29 0.53 4.06
N ILE A 39 4.43 -0.34 4.58
CA ILE A 39 3.36 0.02 5.53
C ILE A 39 3.80 0.01 6.99
N ARG A 40 4.94 -0.62 7.30
CA ARG A 40 5.44 -0.85 8.67
C ARG A 40 5.56 0.44 9.49
N ASP A 41 5.94 1.54 8.82
CA ASP A 41 6.19 2.85 9.41
C ASP A 41 5.21 3.91 8.87
N VAL A 42 3.99 3.48 8.50
CA VAL A 42 2.96 4.35 7.93
C VAL A 42 1.73 4.33 8.82
N SER A 43 1.23 5.52 9.13
CA SER A 43 0.01 5.65 9.93
C SER A 43 -1.25 5.24 9.14
N PRO A 44 -2.33 4.80 9.81
CA PRO A 44 -3.60 4.53 9.14
C PRO A 44 -4.11 5.73 8.33
N GLN A 45 -3.90 6.96 8.81
CA GLN A 45 -4.28 8.17 8.09
C GLN A 45 -3.49 8.36 6.79
N GLU A 46 -2.18 8.10 6.80
CA GLU A 46 -1.38 8.14 5.58
C GLU A 46 -1.78 7.06 4.59
N ILE A 47 -2.12 5.85 5.06
CA ILE A 47 -2.59 4.76 4.19
C ILE A 47 -3.87 5.19 3.45
N SER A 48 -4.87 5.73 4.16
CA SER A 48 -6.09 6.22 3.50
C SER A 48 -5.82 7.36 2.51
N ALA A 49 -4.86 8.24 2.80
CA ALA A 49 -4.45 9.29 1.86
C ALA A 49 -3.77 8.70 0.61
N MET A 50 -2.93 7.68 0.77
CA MET A 50 -2.29 6.95 -0.33
C MET A 50 -3.32 6.21 -1.18
N GLU A 51 -4.30 5.56 -0.57
CA GLU A 51 -5.40 4.87 -1.25
C GLU A 51 -6.24 5.82 -2.09
N GLN A 52 -6.60 6.98 -1.55
CA GLN A 52 -7.29 8.02 -2.32
C GLN A 52 -6.44 8.51 -3.49
N ALA A 53 -5.14 8.74 -3.30
CA ALA A 53 -4.25 9.15 -4.39
C ALA A 53 -4.15 8.09 -5.51
N LEU A 54 -4.28 6.80 -5.19
CA LEU A 54 -4.33 5.73 -6.18
C LEU A 54 -5.64 5.74 -6.97
N ILE A 55 -6.76 5.94 -6.27
CA ILE A 55 -8.09 6.04 -6.89
C ILE A 55 -8.14 7.24 -7.84
N ASP A 56 -7.67 8.40 -7.38
CA ASP A 56 -7.55 9.62 -8.18
C ASP A 56 -6.58 9.45 -9.36
N GLY A 57 -5.58 8.56 -9.19
CA GLY A 57 -4.64 8.15 -10.23
C GLY A 57 -5.21 7.21 -11.29
N GLY A 58 -6.48 6.81 -11.17
CA GLY A 58 -7.20 5.96 -12.12
C GLY A 58 -7.17 4.47 -11.78
N ILE A 59 -6.69 4.09 -10.59
CA ILE A 59 -6.79 2.71 -10.12
C ILE A 59 -8.21 2.46 -9.60
N PRO A 60 -8.90 1.39 -10.02
CA PRO A 60 -10.24 1.10 -9.53
C PRO A 60 -10.23 0.77 -8.02
N VAL A 61 -11.26 1.24 -7.32
CA VAL A 61 -11.47 1.02 -5.88
C VAL A 61 -11.35 -0.45 -5.48
N GLU A 62 -11.81 -1.36 -6.34
CA GLU A 62 -11.78 -2.81 -6.11
C GLU A 62 -10.34 -3.35 -5.95
N GLU A 63 -9.41 -2.82 -6.74
CA GLU A 63 -7.99 -3.19 -6.69
C GLU A 63 -7.30 -2.59 -5.46
N VAL A 64 -7.72 -1.38 -5.06
CA VAL A 64 -7.28 -0.75 -3.80
C VAL A 64 -7.82 -1.52 -2.58
N GLN A 65 -9.07 -1.97 -2.62
CA GLN A 65 -9.65 -2.79 -1.56
C GLN A 65 -8.99 -4.18 -1.44
N ARG A 66 -8.55 -4.78 -2.55
CA ARG A 66 -7.75 -6.02 -2.48
C ARG A 66 -6.46 -5.83 -1.69
N LEU A 67 -5.87 -4.64 -1.72
CA LEU A 67 -4.70 -4.31 -0.90
C LEU A 67 -5.06 -4.12 0.57
N CYS A 68 -6.25 -3.59 0.89
CA CYS A 68 -6.78 -3.55 2.25
C CYS A 68 -6.87 -4.94 2.89
N ASP A 69 -7.26 -5.98 2.15
CA ASP A 69 -7.30 -7.35 2.66
C ASP A 69 -5.90 -7.90 3.00
N VAL A 70 -4.90 -7.59 2.17
CA VAL A 70 -3.49 -7.89 2.48
C VAL A 70 -3.03 -7.14 3.71
N HIS A 71 -3.45 -5.88 3.83
CA HIS A 71 -3.13 -5.01 4.95
C HIS A 71 -3.71 -5.53 6.26
N ALA A 72 -4.99 -5.90 6.27
CA ALA A 72 -5.68 -6.45 7.44
C ALA A 72 -5.10 -7.82 7.83
N ALA A 73 -4.71 -8.64 6.85
CA ALA A 73 -4.00 -9.89 7.09
C ALA A 73 -2.62 -9.65 7.73
N LEU A 74 -1.85 -8.69 7.23
CA LEU A 74 -0.56 -8.29 7.80
C LEU A 74 -0.69 -7.67 9.21
N PHE A 75 -1.76 -6.89 9.45
CA PHE A 75 -2.03 -6.30 10.76
C PHE A 75 -2.48 -7.36 11.78
N LYS A 76 -3.25 -8.37 11.35
CA LYS A 76 -3.56 -9.55 12.18
C LYS A 76 -2.31 -10.34 12.53
N ASP A 77 -1.44 -10.61 11.54
CA ASP A 77 -0.16 -11.30 11.76
C ASP A 77 0.75 -10.49 12.72
N ALA A 78 0.67 -9.15 12.72
CA ALA A 78 1.44 -8.29 13.62
C ALA A 78 0.86 -8.15 15.05
N LEU A 79 -0.43 -8.48 15.23
CA LEU A 79 -1.13 -8.44 16.52
C LEU A 79 -1.18 -9.81 17.23
N GLU A 80 -0.86 -10.91 16.54
CA GLU A 80 -0.54 -12.19 17.19
C GLU A 80 0.88 -12.13 17.78
N ILE A 81 1.00 -11.43 18.92
CA ILE A 81 2.14 -11.52 19.85
C ILE A 81 1.60 -11.83 21.25
#